data_AF-A0AAV5QAH0-F1
#
_entry.id   AF-A0AAV5QAH0-F1
#
_cell.length_a   1.000
_cell.length_b   1.000
_cell.length_c   1.000
_cell.angle_alpha   90.00
_cell.angle_beta   90.00
_cell.angle_gamma   90.00
#
_symmetry.space_group_name_H-M   'P 1'
#
loop_
_entity.id
_entity.type
_entity.pdbx_description
1 polymer ?
#
loop_
_entity_poly.entity_id
_entity_poly.type
_entity_poly.pdbx_seq_one_letter_code
_entity_poly.pdbx_strand_id
1 'polypeptide(L)'
;MQQQEFIPGEQAVEIPEDVLENDLTVAVPEITTVHTVAEFGQNIRNRIRQGEDILHNVNMITLNVNLGNPLFQAINTLTTAVNNLNRDMGARLDALDTRLDRMETAMNTRLDALDTRLGNLETRLGNLETRLGNLETRLGNLETRINTIDESLQNMEGLMFHVRIRENRRRRAGSGELPQFVVPFIQGQMPEGLPVITSHNSIQRMRVADLRTYLDGYGVNYAPNARKPELILLLQETLGYR
;
A
#
# COMPACT_ATOMS: atom_id res chain seq x y z
N MET A 1 9.22 66.91 8.18
CA MET A 1 10.38 67.69 7.72
C MET A 1 10.52 67.44 6.24
N GLN A 2 10.28 68.47 5.44
CA GLN A 2 10.46 68.46 3.99
C GLN A 2 11.96 68.34 3.70
N GLN A 3 12.36 67.51 2.74
CA GLN A 3 13.69 67.59 2.15
C GLN A 3 13.54 67.76 0.65
N GLN A 4 14.35 68.68 0.16
CA GLN A 4 14.19 69.55 -0.99
C GLN A 4 15.01 68.93 -2.14
N GLU A 5 14.38 68.68 -3.29
CA GLU A 5 15.08 68.22 -4.49
C GLU A 5 16.02 69.31 -5.00
N PHE A 6 17.31 68.97 -5.09
CA PHE A 6 18.36 69.82 -5.65
C PHE A 6 18.46 69.52 -7.15
N ILE A 7 17.97 70.43 -7.99
CA ILE A 7 18.10 70.38 -9.45
C ILE A 7 19.47 70.99 -9.82
N PRO A 8 20.43 70.25 -10.41
CA PRO A 8 21.66 70.85 -10.92
C PRO A 8 21.38 71.56 -12.25
N GLY A 9 21.91 72.77 -12.36
CA GLY A 9 21.57 73.77 -13.37
C GLY A 9 21.83 73.36 -14.82
N GLU A 10 20.90 73.82 -15.65
CA GLU A 10 20.97 73.95 -17.10
C GLU A 10 22.16 74.88 -17.46
N GLN A 11 23.28 74.30 -17.87
CA GLN A 11 24.37 75.06 -18.48
C GLN A 11 24.00 75.32 -19.94
N ALA A 12 23.53 76.53 -20.22
CA ALA A 12 23.46 77.06 -21.57
C ALA A 12 24.88 77.07 -22.16
N VAL A 13 25.14 76.17 -23.11
CA VAL A 13 26.34 76.25 -23.94
C VAL A 13 26.12 77.42 -24.89
N GLU A 14 26.75 78.55 -24.60
CA GLU A 14 26.92 79.65 -25.56
C GLU A 14 27.59 79.07 -26.82
N ILE A 15 26.84 79.05 -27.92
CA ILE A 15 27.40 78.82 -29.24
C ILE A 15 28.09 80.15 -29.61
N PRO A 16 29.41 80.18 -29.79
CA PRO A 16 30.07 81.40 -30.24
C PRO A 16 29.52 81.81 -31.60
N GLU A 17 29.11 83.06 -31.73
CA GLU A 17 28.50 83.68 -32.92
C GLU A 17 29.48 83.87 -34.12
N ASP A 18 30.66 83.23 -34.08
CA ASP A 18 31.79 83.47 -35.01
C ASP A 18 32.03 82.35 -36.02
N VAL A 19 31.00 81.59 -36.43
CA VAL A 19 31.12 80.66 -37.57
C VAL A 19 30.03 80.91 -38.60
N LEU A 20 29.90 82.17 -39.02
CA LEU A 20 29.20 82.56 -40.24
C LEU A 20 30.05 83.50 -41.11
N GLU A 21 31.37 83.36 -41.10
CA GLU A 21 32.16 83.79 -42.27
C GLU A 21 32.14 82.66 -43.29
N ASN A 22 31.07 82.70 -44.09
CA ASN A 22 31.01 82.06 -45.38
C ASN A 22 32.05 82.77 -46.27
N ASP A 23 33.32 82.42 -46.10
CA ASP A 23 34.44 83.01 -46.83
C ASP A 23 34.46 82.44 -48.26
N LEU A 24 33.42 82.79 -49.01
CA LEU A 24 33.42 82.85 -50.47
C LEU A 24 34.02 84.21 -50.86
N THR A 25 35.25 84.48 -50.44
CA THR A 25 36.09 85.47 -51.11
C THR A 25 36.40 84.96 -52.52
N VAL A 26 35.45 85.17 -53.43
CA VAL A 26 35.73 85.13 -54.86
C VAL A 26 36.53 86.39 -55.14
N ALA A 27 37.85 86.30 -55.10
CA ALA A 27 38.70 87.31 -55.71
C ALA A 27 38.21 87.50 -57.15
N VAL A 28 37.68 88.68 -57.48
CA VAL A 28 37.32 89.07 -58.84
C VAL A 28 38.55 89.79 -59.41
N PRO A 29 39.38 89.13 -60.24
CA PRO A 29 40.56 89.78 -60.82
C PRO A 29 40.14 90.76 -61.92
N GLU A 30 40.79 91.93 -61.99
CA GLU A 30 40.66 92.85 -63.13
C GLU A 30 41.07 92.14 -64.43
N ILE A 31 40.12 91.98 -65.36
CA ILE A 31 40.30 91.21 -66.59
C ILE A 31 41.10 92.04 -67.59
N THR A 32 42.37 91.69 -67.79
CA THR A 32 43.22 92.36 -68.79
C THR A 32 43.78 91.46 -69.90
N THR A 33 43.59 90.12 -69.89
CA THR A 33 43.83 89.24 -71.06
C THR A 33 43.00 87.94 -71.02
N VAL A 34 42.78 87.27 -72.17
CA VAL A 34 42.00 86.01 -72.31
C VAL A 34 42.56 84.85 -71.45
N HIS A 35 43.85 84.88 -71.10
CA HIS A 35 44.53 83.83 -70.32
C HIS A 35 44.04 83.75 -68.87
N THR A 36 43.80 84.89 -68.22
CA THR A 36 43.37 84.93 -66.80
C THR A 36 41.92 84.49 -66.60
N VAL A 37 41.05 84.69 -67.59
CA VAL A 37 39.66 84.19 -67.58
C VAL A 37 39.61 82.66 -67.65
N ALA A 38 40.54 82.04 -68.40
CA ALA A 38 40.63 80.58 -68.51
C ALA A 38 41.09 79.95 -67.19
N GLU A 39 42.08 80.52 -66.52
CA GLU A 39 42.56 80.09 -65.20
C GLU A 39 41.49 80.24 -64.13
N PHE A 40 40.77 81.37 -64.13
CA PHE A 40 39.61 81.59 -63.24
C PHE A 40 38.51 80.54 -63.48
N GLY A 41 38.17 80.24 -64.73
CA GLY A 41 37.21 79.18 -65.07
C GLY A 41 37.67 77.77 -64.72
N GLN A 42 38.98 77.50 -64.72
CA GLN A 42 39.55 76.23 -64.22
C GLN A 42 39.49 76.16 -62.69
N ASN A 43 39.77 77.26 -61.99
CA ASN A 43 39.65 77.33 -60.53
C ASN A 43 38.20 77.04 -60.08
N ILE A 44 37.21 77.67 -60.73
CA ILE A 44 35.79 77.41 -60.48
C ILE A 44 35.44 75.94 -60.73
N ARG A 45 35.88 75.35 -61.86
CA ARG A 45 35.63 73.93 -62.14
C ARG A 45 36.24 72.99 -61.11
N ASN A 46 37.46 73.26 -60.66
CA ASN A 46 38.12 72.46 -59.64
C ASN A 46 37.39 72.54 -58.30
N ARG A 47 36.90 73.73 -57.92
CA ARG A 47 36.09 73.92 -56.71
C ARG A 47 34.73 73.25 -56.79
N ILE A 48 34.05 73.31 -57.94
CA ILE A 48 32.78 72.60 -58.17
C ILE A 48 32.98 71.09 -58.04
N ARG A 49 34.02 70.54 -58.69
CA ARG A 49 34.36 69.12 -58.62
C ARG A 49 34.67 68.68 -57.19
N GLN A 50 35.44 69.48 -56.45
CA GLN A 50 35.69 69.24 -55.03
C GLN A 50 34.40 69.27 -54.19
N GLY A 51 33.49 70.20 -54.50
CA GLY A 51 32.16 70.27 -53.89
C GLY A 51 31.30 69.03 -54.18
N GLU A 52 31.33 68.52 -55.41
CA GLU A 52 30.66 67.27 -55.80
C GLU A 52 31.23 66.05 -55.08
N ASP A 53 32.55 65.94 -54.95
CA ASP A 53 33.22 64.86 -54.21
C ASP A 53 32.87 64.91 -52.70
N ILE A 54 32.83 66.12 -52.11
CA ILE A 54 32.40 66.31 -50.72
C ILE A 54 30.92 65.92 -50.55
N LEU A 55 30.04 66.36 -51.45
CA LEU A 55 28.62 65.99 -51.42
C LEU A 55 28.42 64.48 -51.53
N HIS A 56 29.18 63.81 -52.40
CA HIS A 56 29.15 62.36 -52.51
C HIS A 56 29.59 61.68 -51.20
N ASN A 57 30.70 62.14 -50.60
CA ASN A 57 31.20 61.60 -49.33
C ASN A 57 30.22 61.83 -48.18
N VAL A 58 29.63 63.02 -48.08
CA VAL A 58 28.61 63.34 -47.07
C VAL A 58 27.39 62.44 -47.25
N ASN A 59 26.89 62.28 -48.49
CA ASN A 59 25.76 61.39 -48.76
C ASN A 59 26.05 59.93 -48.38
N MET A 60 27.26 59.43 -48.66
CA MET A 60 27.69 58.09 -48.25
C MET A 60 27.78 57.94 -46.73
N ILE A 61 28.27 58.96 -46.02
CA ILE A 61 28.31 58.99 -44.55
C ILE A 61 26.89 59.01 -43.98
N THR A 62 26.01 59.87 -44.48
CA THR A 62 24.61 59.95 -44.04
C THR A 62 23.88 58.62 -44.23
N LEU A 63 24.07 57.95 -45.38
CA LEU A 63 23.48 56.63 -45.62
C LEU A 63 23.99 55.58 -44.61
N ASN A 64 25.29 55.57 -44.35
CA ASN A 64 25.91 54.64 -43.38
C ASN A 64 25.43 54.88 -41.94
N VAL A 65 25.30 56.15 -41.51
CA VAL A 65 24.76 56.50 -40.18
C VAL A 65 23.28 56.13 -40.06
N ASN A 66 22.49 56.40 -41.11
CA ASN A 66 21.07 56.06 -41.15
C ASN A 66 20.81 54.56 -41.08
N LEU A 67 21.71 53.72 -41.59
CA LEU A 67 21.64 52.26 -41.45
C LEU A 67 22.18 51.77 -40.10
N GLY A 68 23.19 52.44 -39.52
CA GLY A 68 23.80 52.05 -38.24
C GLY A 68 22.87 52.17 -37.02
N ASN A 69 22.06 53.23 -36.96
CA ASN A 69 21.17 53.49 -35.82
C ASN A 69 20.06 52.42 -35.64
N PRO A 70 19.30 52.04 -36.69
CA PRO A 70 18.31 50.96 -36.58
C PRO A 70 18.93 49.60 -36.25
N LEU A 71 20.11 49.29 -36.81
CA LEU A 71 20.83 48.05 -36.51
C LEU A 71 21.24 47.99 -35.03
N PHE A 72 21.73 49.10 -34.47
CA PHE A 72 22.06 49.20 -33.05
C PHE A 72 20.83 48.97 -32.15
N GLN A 73 19.68 49.57 -32.51
CA GLN A 73 18.42 49.35 -31.78
C GLN A 73 17.95 47.89 -31.85
N ALA A 74 18.05 47.26 -33.02
CA ALA A 74 17.71 45.84 -33.19
C ALA A 74 18.60 44.93 -32.35
N ILE A 75 19.91 45.20 -32.29
CA ILE A 75 20.87 44.45 -31.46
C ILE A 75 20.52 44.59 -29.97
N ASN A 76 20.20 45.79 -29.49
CA ASN A 76 19.80 46.01 -28.09
C ASN A 76 18.48 45.30 -27.75
N THR A 77 17.53 45.32 -28.68
CA THR A 77 16.25 44.61 -28.53
C THR A 77 16.47 43.11 -28.44
N LEU A 78 17.31 42.55 -29.33
CA LEU A 78 17.66 41.13 -29.31
C LEU A 78 18.41 40.75 -28.03
N THR A 79 19.37 41.57 -27.61
CA THR A 79 20.13 41.36 -26.36
C THR A 79 19.19 41.30 -25.16
N THR A 80 18.22 42.22 -25.10
CA THR A 80 17.19 42.23 -24.05
C THR A 80 16.31 40.97 -24.10
N ALA A 81 15.87 40.58 -25.29
CA ALA A 81 15.07 39.37 -25.48
C ALA A 81 15.82 38.11 -25.03
N VAL A 82 17.10 37.96 -25.40
CA VAL A 82 17.97 36.85 -24.99
C VAL A 82 18.16 36.83 -23.47
N ASN A 83 18.43 37.98 -22.84
CA ASN A 83 18.56 38.06 -21.39
C ASN A 83 17.26 37.66 -20.66
N ASN A 84 16.11 38.06 -21.22
CA ASN A 84 14.81 37.67 -20.68
C ASN A 84 14.56 36.17 -20.81
N LEU A 85 14.89 35.57 -21.96
CA LEU A 85 14.81 34.12 -22.17
C LEU A 85 15.71 33.36 -21.20
N ASN A 86 16.97 33.77 -21.05
CA ASN A 86 17.91 33.15 -20.12
C ASN A 86 17.41 33.18 -18.68
N ARG A 87 16.83 34.30 -18.26
CA ARG A 87 16.24 34.45 -16.92
C ARG A 87 14.99 33.59 -16.73
N ASP A 88 14.08 33.54 -17.71
CA ASP A 88 12.89 32.68 -17.64
C ASP A 88 13.27 31.20 -17.61
N MET A 89 14.24 30.80 -18.44
CA MET A 89 14.78 29.43 -18.43
C MET A 89 15.40 29.07 -17.08
N GLY A 90 16.23 29.95 -16.50
CA GLY A 90 16.79 29.74 -15.17
C GLY A 90 15.70 29.54 -14.11
N ALA A 91 14.71 30.44 -14.07
CA ALA A 91 13.60 30.35 -13.12
C ALA A 91 12.77 29.05 -13.27
N ARG A 92 12.57 28.59 -14.52
CA ARG A 92 11.88 27.32 -14.80
C ARG A 92 12.69 26.11 -14.35
N LEU A 93 14.02 26.13 -14.54
CA LEU A 93 14.90 25.06 -14.09
C LEU A 93 14.93 24.99 -12.57
N ASP A 94 15.10 26.11 -11.86
CA ASP A 94 15.06 26.16 -10.40
C ASP A 94 13.72 25.63 -9.84
N ALA A 95 12.61 25.97 -10.51
CA ALA A 95 11.28 25.49 -10.14
C ALA A 95 11.11 23.98 -10.37
N LEU A 96 11.74 23.43 -11.42
CA LEU A 96 11.77 21.99 -11.68
C LEU A 96 12.61 21.25 -10.65
N ASP A 97 13.80 21.75 -10.34
CA ASP A 97 14.69 21.16 -9.32
C ASP A 97 13.97 21.12 -7.96
N THR A 98 13.37 22.23 -7.54
CA THR A 98 12.61 22.27 -6.29
C THR A 98 11.42 21.30 -6.32
N ARG A 99 10.78 21.09 -7.48
CA ARG A 99 9.67 20.13 -7.59
C ARG A 99 10.17 18.69 -7.53
N LEU A 100 11.32 18.38 -8.13
CA LEU A 100 11.96 17.08 -8.08
C LEU A 100 12.37 16.74 -6.64
N ASP A 101 13.02 17.66 -5.92
CA ASP A 101 13.42 17.47 -4.52
C ASP A 101 12.22 17.15 -3.61
N ARG A 102 11.11 17.88 -3.80
CA ARG A 102 9.86 17.61 -3.07
C ARG A 102 9.27 16.24 -3.41
N MET A 103 9.34 15.86 -4.68
CA MET A 103 8.83 14.56 -5.13
C MET A 103 9.67 13.41 -4.57
N GLU A 104 11.00 13.53 -4.59
CA GLU A 104 11.92 12.57 -4.01
C GLU A 104 11.70 12.42 -2.51
N THR A 105 11.64 13.54 -1.79
CA THR A 105 11.38 13.54 -0.34
C THR A 105 10.05 12.87 0.00
N ALA A 106 8.98 13.21 -0.74
CA ALA A 106 7.66 12.61 -0.52
C ALA A 106 7.63 11.12 -0.86
N MET A 107 8.38 10.68 -1.88
CA MET A 107 8.50 9.28 -2.25
C MET A 107 9.25 8.50 -1.18
N ASN A 108 10.42 8.97 -0.73
CA ASN A 108 11.20 8.33 0.32
C ASN A 108 10.40 8.20 1.61
N THR A 109 9.71 9.27 2.03
CA THR A 109 8.84 9.24 3.22
C THR A 109 7.74 8.18 3.11
N ARG A 110 7.15 8.01 1.91
CA ARG A 110 6.13 6.98 1.68
C ARG A 110 6.70 5.57 1.69
N LEU A 111 7.90 5.38 1.14
CA LEU A 111 8.58 4.09 1.14
C LEU A 111 8.95 3.68 2.57
N ASP A 112 9.54 4.56 3.37
CA ASP A 112 9.87 4.29 4.77
C ASP A 112 8.63 3.91 5.60
N ALA A 113 7.50 4.58 5.35
CA ALA A 113 6.24 4.28 5.99
C ALA A 113 5.68 2.91 5.55
N LEU A 114 5.88 2.52 4.29
CA LEU A 114 5.51 1.19 3.79
C LEU A 114 6.38 0.11 4.41
N ASP A 115 7.70 0.29 4.47
CA ASP A 115 8.63 -0.65 5.08
C ASP A 115 8.30 -0.88 6.56
N THR A 116 8.02 0.19 7.29
CA THR A 116 7.58 0.11 8.69
C THR A 116 6.27 -0.68 8.83
N ARG A 117 5.30 -0.47 7.93
CA ARG A 117 4.03 -1.22 7.95
C ARG A 117 4.22 -2.69 7.62
N LEU A 118 5.11 -3.02 6.66
CA LEU A 118 5.42 -4.39 6.29
C LEU A 118 6.12 -5.13 7.44
N GLY A 119 7.13 -4.53 8.08
CA GLY A 119 7.79 -5.15 9.25
C GLY A 119 6.83 -5.40 10.42
N ASN A 120 5.87 -4.50 10.64
CA ASN A 120 4.80 -4.71 11.62
C ASN A 120 3.86 -5.87 11.24
N LEU A 121 3.55 -6.05 9.96
CA LEU A 121 2.74 -7.17 9.47
C LEU A 121 3.48 -8.50 9.62
N GLU A 122 4.77 -8.56 9.27
CA GLU A 122 5.62 -9.74 9.45
C GLU A 122 5.65 -10.17 10.92
N THR A 123 5.86 -9.22 11.84
CA THR A 123 5.84 -9.49 13.28
C THR A 123 4.49 -10.06 13.75
N ARG A 124 3.38 -9.49 13.26
CA ARG A 124 2.03 -9.97 13.59
C ARG A 124 1.77 -11.37 13.05
N LEU A 125 2.24 -11.67 11.84
CA LEU A 125 2.12 -13.00 11.24
C LEU A 125 2.93 -14.04 12.02
N GLY A 126 4.18 -13.76 12.36
CA GLY A 126 5.00 -14.67 13.20
C GLY A 126 4.37 -14.95 14.58
N ASN A 127 3.74 -13.95 15.18
CA ASN A 127 2.96 -14.13 16.42
C ASN A 127 1.73 -15.02 16.23
N LEU A 128 1.04 -14.91 15.08
CA LEU A 128 -0.10 -15.77 14.76
C LEU A 128 0.33 -17.22 14.52
N GLU A 129 1.41 -17.44 13.78
CA GLU A 129 1.99 -18.77 13.55
C GLU A 129 2.34 -19.46 14.87
N THR A 130 3.01 -18.74 15.78
CA THR A 130 3.33 -19.24 17.12
C THR A 130 2.07 -19.64 17.91
N ARG A 131 1.03 -18.79 17.85
CA ARG A 131 -0.25 -19.07 18.55
C ARG A 131 -0.96 -20.29 17.96
N LEU A 132 -0.93 -20.46 16.64
CA LEU A 132 -1.52 -21.62 15.98
C LEU A 132 -0.78 -22.91 16.36
N GLY A 133 0.56 -22.93 16.33
CA GLY A 133 1.33 -24.09 16.77
C GLY A 133 1.07 -24.48 18.23
N ASN A 134 0.87 -23.49 19.12
CA ASN A 134 0.46 -23.74 20.50
C ASN A 134 -0.96 -24.33 20.61
N LEU A 135 -1.90 -23.92 19.74
CA LEU A 135 -3.24 -24.47 19.70
C LEU A 135 -3.24 -25.92 19.18
N GLU A 136 -2.48 -26.21 18.13
CA GLU A 136 -2.29 -27.57 17.60
C GLU A 136 -1.76 -28.52 18.67
N THR A 137 -0.73 -28.09 19.41
CA THR A 137 -0.17 -28.88 20.52
C THR A 137 -1.21 -29.13 21.61
N ARG A 138 -1.99 -28.12 21.99
CA ARG A 138 -3.05 -28.27 23.00
C ARG A 138 -4.16 -29.20 22.55
N LEU A 139 -4.54 -29.16 21.27
CA LEU A 139 -5.54 -30.05 20.70
C LEU A 139 -5.03 -31.50 20.68
N GLY A 140 -3.78 -31.74 20.27
CA GLY A 140 -3.18 -33.08 20.33
C GLY A 140 -3.14 -33.65 21.76
N ASN A 141 -2.81 -32.81 22.75
CA ASN A 141 -2.87 -33.22 24.17
C ASN A 141 -4.29 -33.54 24.64
N LEU A 142 -5.30 -32.79 24.19
CA LEU A 142 -6.70 -33.08 24.51
C LEU A 142 -7.16 -34.39 23.88
N GLU A 143 -6.78 -34.66 22.63
CA GLU A 143 -7.08 -35.91 21.95
C GLU A 143 -6.49 -37.11 22.70
N THR A 144 -5.23 -37.02 23.12
CA THR A 144 -4.60 -38.08 23.95
C THR A 144 -5.35 -38.29 25.26
N ARG A 145 -5.73 -37.21 25.96
CA ARG A 145 -6.49 -37.32 27.22
C ARG A 145 -7.88 -37.93 27.02
N ILE A 146 -8.56 -37.61 25.93
CA ILE A 146 -9.87 -38.19 25.59
C ILE A 146 -9.70 -39.69 25.35
N ASN A 147 -8.68 -40.11 24.59
CA ASN A 147 -8.40 -41.52 24.37
C ASN A 147 -8.13 -42.27 25.69
N THR A 148 -7.33 -41.69 26.61
CA THR A 148 -7.09 -42.29 27.93
C THR A 148 -8.37 -42.38 28.78
N ILE A 149 -9.26 -41.39 28.69
CA ILE A 149 -10.55 -41.44 29.38
C ILE A 149 -11.43 -42.54 28.79
N ASP A 150 -11.47 -42.68 27.47
CA ASP A 150 -12.24 -43.73 26.79
C ASP A 150 -11.76 -45.13 27.19
N GLU A 151 -10.45 -45.37 27.17
CA GLU A 151 -9.84 -46.61 27.67
C GLU A 151 -10.20 -46.88 29.14
N SER A 152 -10.16 -45.84 29.99
CA SER A 152 -10.51 -45.96 31.41
C SER A 152 -11.98 -46.30 31.61
N LEU A 153 -12.88 -45.72 30.80
CA LEU A 153 -14.31 -46.03 30.83
C LEU A 153 -14.58 -47.47 30.41
N GLN A 154 -13.97 -47.94 29.32
CA GLN A 154 -14.07 -49.33 28.87
C GLN A 154 -13.61 -50.31 29.96
N ASN A 155 -12.49 -50.00 30.63
CA ASN A 155 -12.00 -50.81 31.76
C ASN A 155 -12.99 -50.82 32.94
N MET A 156 -13.59 -49.67 33.28
CA MET A 156 -14.60 -49.58 34.34
C MET A 156 -15.88 -50.35 34.00
N GLU A 157 -16.34 -50.31 32.75
CA GLU A 157 -17.51 -51.09 32.30
C GLU A 157 -17.27 -52.60 32.52
N GLY A 158 -16.08 -53.09 32.12
CA GLY A 158 -15.68 -54.49 32.33
C GLY A 158 -15.63 -54.89 33.81
N LEU A 159 -15.08 -54.02 34.68
CA LEU A 159 -15.05 -54.25 36.13
C LEU A 159 -16.46 -54.23 36.74
N MET A 160 -17.32 -53.30 36.34
CA MET A 160 -18.71 -53.22 36.81
C MET A 160 -19.51 -54.47 36.43
N PHE A 161 -19.32 -55.00 35.22
CA PHE A 161 -19.94 -56.26 34.80
C PHE A 161 -19.53 -57.42 35.73
N HIS A 162 -18.23 -57.55 36.02
CA HIS A 162 -17.72 -58.58 36.93
C HIS A 162 -18.26 -58.43 38.36
N VAL A 163 -18.25 -57.21 38.92
CA VAL A 163 -18.76 -56.92 40.27
C VAL A 163 -20.24 -57.27 40.37
N ARG A 164 -21.04 -56.87 39.37
CA ARG A 164 -22.48 -57.14 39.31
C ARG A 164 -22.77 -58.64 39.34
N ILE A 165 -22.10 -59.41 38.49
CA ILE A 165 -22.26 -60.88 38.45
C ILE A 165 -21.85 -61.51 39.78
N ARG A 166 -20.70 -61.10 40.34
CA ARG A 166 -20.21 -61.62 41.64
C ARG A 166 -21.20 -61.35 42.76
N GLU A 167 -21.76 -60.14 42.80
CA GLU A 167 -22.73 -59.74 43.82
C GLU A 167 -24.06 -60.48 43.67
N ASN A 168 -24.57 -60.61 42.45
CA ASN A 168 -25.76 -61.41 42.15
C ASN A 168 -25.58 -62.87 42.58
N ARG A 169 -24.40 -63.47 42.34
CA ARG A 169 -24.08 -64.83 42.81
C ARG A 169 -24.04 -64.92 44.33
N ARG A 170 -23.42 -63.95 45.02
CA ARG A 170 -23.37 -63.91 46.50
C ARG A 170 -24.76 -63.88 47.12
N ARG A 171 -25.64 -63.02 46.61
CA ARG A 171 -27.04 -62.91 47.08
C ARG A 171 -27.78 -64.24 46.98
N ARG A 172 -27.50 -65.03 45.95
CA ARG A 172 -28.13 -66.34 45.73
C ARG A 172 -27.57 -67.45 46.62
N ALA A 173 -26.29 -67.39 46.97
CA ALA A 173 -25.62 -68.42 47.76
C ALA A 173 -26.14 -68.50 49.22
N GLY A 174 -26.82 -67.46 49.72
CA GLY A 174 -27.29 -67.39 51.11
C GLY A 174 -28.77 -67.72 51.35
N SER A 175 -29.65 -67.72 50.33
CA SER A 175 -31.11 -67.78 50.55
C SER A 175 -31.91 -68.72 49.64
N GLY A 176 -31.37 -69.23 48.53
CA GLY A 176 -32.12 -70.10 47.59
C GLY A 176 -33.28 -69.41 46.83
N GLU A 177 -33.87 -68.36 47.39
CA GLU A 177 -34.84 -67.45 46.79
C GLU A 177 -34.30 -66.02 46.87
N LEU A 178 -34.39 -65.27 45.77
CA LEU A 178 -34.13 -63.84 45.82
C LEU A 178 -35.21 -63.17 46.70
N PRO A 179 -34.87 -62.20 47.56
CA PRO A 179 -35.87 -61.18 47.92
C PRO A 179 -36.40 -60.56 46.62
N GLN A 180 -37.69 -60.19 46.55
CA GLN A 180 -38.39 -59.65 45.36
C GLN A 180 -37.83 -58.29 44.87
N PHE A 181 -36.53 -58.18 44.64
CA PHE A 181 -35.91 -57.00 44.07
C PHE A 181 -35.82 -57.19 42.56
N VAL A 182 -36.56 -56.32 41.87
CA VAL A 182 -36.36 -56.04 40.45
C VAL A 182 -34.91 -55.57 40.29
N VAL A 183 -34.10 -56.30 39.52
CA VAL A 183 -32.77 -55.81 39.17
C VAL A 183 -32.97 -54.60 38.25
N PRO A 184 -32.57 -53.38 38.66
CA PRO A 184 -32.87 -52.18 37.89
C PRO A 184 -32.13 -52.21 36.56
N PHE A 185 -32.79 -51.71 35.52
CA PHE A 185 -32.14 -51.45 34.24
C PHE A 185 -31.07 -50.38 34.45
N ILE A 186 -29.90 -50.62 33.86
CA ILE A 186 -28.78 -49.69 33.86
C ILE A 186 -29.01 -48.65 32.76
N GLN A 187 -29.66 -49.07 31.67
CA GLN A 187 -30.04 -48.20 30.57
C GLN A 187 -31.56 -48.08 30.50
N GLY A 188 -32.07 -46.87 30.74
CA GLY A 188 -33.49 -46.56 30.66
C GLY A 188 -34.32 -47.11 31.83
N GLN A 189 -35.62 -46.87 31.76
CA GLN A 189 -36.59 -47.41 32.71
C GLN A 189 -37.07 -48.79 32.23
N MET A 190 -37.38 -49.69 33.17
CA MET A 190 -37.94 -51.01 32.85
C MET A 190 -39.31 -50.84 32.16
N PRO A 191 -39.48 -51.30 30.91
CA PRO A 191 -40.77 -51.24 30.22
C PRO A 191 -41.89 -51.97 30.97
N GLU A 192 -43.09 -51.40 30.94
CA GLU A 192 -44.29 -52.07 31.45
C GLU A 192 -44.58 -53.37 30.67
N GLY A 193 -44.96 -54.44 31.39
CA GLY A 193 -45.34 -55.72 30.79
C GLY A 193 -44.21 -56.74 30.59
N LEU A 194 -42.97 -56.43 30.98
CA LEU A 194 -41.89 -57.42 31.01
C LEU A 194 -42.12 -58.51 32.08
N PRO A 195 -41.88 -59.80 31.76
CA PRO A 195 -42.11 -60.90 32.68
C PRO A 195 -41.08 -60.91 33.82
N VAL A 196 -41.55 -60.94 35.08
CA VAL A 196 -40.69 -60.94 36.27
C VAL A 196 -39.78 -62.18 36.29
N ILE A 197 -38.48 -61.94 36.48
CA ILE A 197 -37.46 -62.99 36.55
C ILE A 197 -37.34 -63.50 37.99
N THR A 198 -37.78 -64.72 38.24
CA THR A 198 -37.72 -65.34 39.57
C THR A 198 -36.76 -66.54 39.62
N SER A 199 -36.58 -67.25 38.50
CA SER A 199 -35.84 -68.52 38.44
C SER A 199 -35.16 -68.78 37.10
N HIS A 200 -34.27 -69.78 37.04
CA HIS A 200 -33.69 -70.27 35.79
C HIS A 200 -34.77 -70.65 34.76
N ASN A 201 -35.83 -71.31 35.21
CA ASN A 201 -36.95 -71.75 34.36
C ASN A 201 -37.78 -70.55 33.84
N SER A 202 -37.90 -69.46 34.62
CA SER A 202 -38.56 -68.24 34.13
C SER A 202 -37.85 -67.66 32.90
N ILE A 203 -36.51 -67.66 32.89
CA ILE A 203 -35.70 -67.18 31.76
C ILE A 203 -35.87 -68.09 30.54
N GLN A 204 -35.85 -69.42 30.72
CA GLN A 204 -35.98 -70.37 29.60
C GLN A 204 -37.29 -70.21 28.82
N ARG A 205 -38.37 -69.82 29.52
CA ARG A 205 -39.71 -69.67 28.94
C ARG A 205 -39.94 -68.32 28.26
N MET A 206 -39.06 -67.32 28.44
CA MET A 206 -39.22 -66.00 27.83
C MET A 206 -39.15 -66.01 26.30
N ARG A 207 -39.74 -65.00 25.67
CA ARG A 207 -39.61 -64.78 24.22
C ARG A 207 -38.27 -64.11 23.92
N VAL A 208 -37.78 -64.28 22.68
CA VAL A 208 -36.52 -63.64 22.24
C VAL A 208 -36.56 -62.13 22.39
N ALA A 209 -37.70 -61.49 22.10
CA ALA A 209 -37.88 -60.05 22.28
C ALA A 209 -37.67 -59.64 23.75
N ASP A 210 -38.29 -60.33 24.71
CA ASP A 210 -38.16 -60.01 26.14
C ASP A 210 -36.72 -60.21 26.63
N LEU A 211 -36.03 -61.27 26.16
CA LEU A 211 -34.62 -61.52 26.48
C LEU A 211 -33.71 -60.38 25.98
N ARG A 212 -33.95 -59.90 24.76
CA ARG A 212 -33.20 -58.76 24.18
C ARG A 212 -33.45 -57.48 24.97
N THR A 213 -34.70 -57.17 25.28
CA THR A 213 -35.05 -56.00 26.11
C THR A 213 -34.38 -56.04 27.48
N TYR A 214 -34.28 -57.21 28.12
CA TYR A 214 -33.54 -57.36 29.37
C TYR A 214 -32.03 -57.14 29.19
N LEU A 215 -31.43 -57.77 28.17
CA LEU A 215 -29.99 -57.63 27.91
C LEU A 215 -29.62 -56.19 27.54
N ASP A 216 -30.43 -55.52 26.72
CA ASP A 216 -30.28 -54.10 26.38
C ASP A 216 -30.39 -53.23 27.64
N GLY A 217 -31.40 -53.48 28.47
CA GLY A 217 -31.59 -52.79 29.75
C GLY A 217 -30.41 -52.95 30.72
N TYR A 218 -29.70 -54.09 30.68
CA TYR A 218 -28.48 -54.33 31.46
C TYR A 218 -27.18 -53.90 30.76
N GLY A 219 -27.26 -53.36 29.54
CA GLY A 219 -26.10 -52.96 28.74
C GLY A 219 -25.21 -54.14 28.35
N VAL A 220 -25.79 -55.32 28.10
CA VAL A 220 -25.05 -56.52 27.71
C VAL A 220 -25.02 -56.63 26.19
N ASN A 221 -23.82 -56.58 25.61
CA ASN A 221 -23.65 -56.75 24.17
C ASN A 221 -23.87 -58.21 23.74
N TYR A 222 -24.62 -58.42 22.67
CA TYR A 222 -24.85 -59.73 22.04
C TYR A 222 -24.86 -59.58 20.51
N ALA A 223 -24.55 -60.67 19.80
CA ALA A 223 -24.53 -60.64 18.33
C ALA A 223 -25.94 -60.31 17.79
N PRO A 224 -26.07 -59.49 16.72
CA PRO A 224 -27.38 -59.12 16.17
C PRO A 224 -28.26 -60.33 15.82
N ASN A 225 -27.65 -61.41 15.34
CA ASN A 225 -28.26 -62.68 14.97
C ASN A 225 -28.21 -63.75 16.09
N ALA A 226 -27.93 -63.36 17.34
CA ALA A 226 -27.84 -64.28 18.47
C ALA A 226 -29.14 -65.09 18.63
N ARG A 227 -28.97 -66.40 18.80
CA ARG A 227 -30.06 -67.37 18.92
C ARG A 227 -30.62 -67.37 20.35
N LYS A 228 -31.87 -67.85 20.51
CA LYS A 228 -32.53 -67.92 21.82
C LYS A 228 -31.67 -68.56 22.92
N PRO A 229 -30.98 -69.70 22.70
CA PRO A 229 -30.14 -70.32 23.73
C PRO A 229 -28.96 -69.43 24.16
N GLU A 230 -28.36 -68.69 23.23
CA GLU A 230 -27.24 -67.79 23.51
C GLU A 230 -27.70 -66.59 24.37
N LEU A 231 -28.86 -66.01 24.04
CA LEU A 231 -29.46 -64.92 24.80
C LEU A 231 -29.88 -65.37 26.22
N ILE A 232 -30.41 -66.59 26.34
CA ILE A 232 -30.70 -67.21 27.64
C ILE A 232 -29.43 -67.32 28.47
N LEU A 233 -28.35 -67.86 27.89
CA LEU A 233 -27.08 -68.04 28.59
C LEU A 233 -26.52 -66.70 29.08
N LEU A 234 -26.51 -65.68 28.21
CA LEU A 234 -26.04 -64.34 28.55
C LEU A 234 -26.87 -63.72 29.68
N LEU A 235 -28.20 -63.84 29.62
CA LEU A 235 -29.07 -63.27 30.65
C LEU A 235 -28.94 -64.02 31.99
N GLN A 236 -28.80 -65.34 31.93
CA GLN A 236 -28.53 -66.18 33.10
C GLN A 236 -27.20 -65.78 33.75
N GLU A 237 -26.14 -65.66 32.98
CA GLU A 237 -24.82 -65.26 33.47
C GLU A 237 -24.85 -63.86 34.09
N THR A 238 -25.48 -62.89 33.42
CA THR A 238 -25.65 -61.50 33.87
C THR A 238 -26.36 -61.42 35.22
N LEU A 239 -27.39 -62.25 35.41
CA LEU A 239 -28.19 -62.31 36.64
C LEU A 239 -27.64 -63.30 37.66
N GLY A 240 -26.53 -63.99 37.36
CA GLY A 240 -25.89 -64.96 38.23
C GLY A 240 -26.69 -66.27 38.43
N TYR A 241 -27.58 -66.62 37.50
CA TYR A 241 -28.16 -67.96 37.41
C TYR A 241 -27.13 -68.90 36.79
N ARG A 242 -26.81 -70.00 37.47
CA ARG A 242 -26.19 -71.17 36.84
C ARG A 242 -27.26 -72.09 36.27
#